data_AF-R8Q3U3-F1
#
_entry.id   AF-R8Q3U3-F1
#
_cell.length_a   1.000
_cell.length_b   1.000
_cell.length_c   1.000
_cell.angle_alpha   90.00
_cell.angle_beta   90.00
_cell.angle_gamma   90.00
#
_symmetry.space_group_name_H-M   'P 1'
#
loop_
_entity.id
_entity.type
_entity.pdbx_description
1 polymer ?
#
loop_
_entity_poly.entity_id
_entity_poly.type
_entity_poly.pdbx_seq_one_letter_code
_entity_poly.pdbx_strand_id
1 'polypeptide(L)' 'MIKLVLIRHGQSEWNVENRFTGWTDIDLSNAGLREAREAGEVLKANGFSFNIAYTSVLKRAMRTL' A
#
# COMPACT_ATOMS: atom_id res chain seq x y z
N MET A 1 -15.83 20.51 1.62
CA MET A 1 -14.53 20.19 2.27
C MET A 1 -13.84 19.13 1.44
N ILE A 2 -12.57 19.33 1.08
CA ILE A 2 -11.79 18.35 0.30
C ILE A 2 -11.15 17.35 1.27
N LYS A 3 -11.18 16.05 0.95
CA LYS A 3 -10.50 15.00 1.72
C LYS A 3 -9.42 14.35 0.86
N LEU A 4 -8.23 14.21 1.43
CA LEU A 4 -7.11 13.47 0.83
C LEU A 4 -6.79 12.28 1.73
N VAL A 5 -6.64 11.10 1.13
CA VAL A 5 -6.25 9.88 1.83
C VAL A 5 -4.88 9.46 1.32
N LEU A 6 -3.96 9.21 2.26
CA LEU A 6 -2.61 8.74 1.97
C LEU A 6 -2.44 7.37 2.61
N ILE A 7 -1.84 6.44 1.88
CA ILE A 7 -1.50 5.10 2.36
C ILE A 7 -0.04 4.80 2.02
N ARG A 8 0.69 4.23 2.99
CA ARG A 8 2.02 3.67 2.76
C ARG A 8 1.85 2.22 2.30
N HIS A 9 2.68 1.77 1.36
CA HIS A 9 2.69 0.37 0.95
C HIS A 9 2.85 -0.57 2.16
N GLY A 10 2.27 -1.76 2.09
CA GLY A 10 2.44 -2.79 3.11
C GLY A 10 3.89 -3.27 3.23
N GLN A 11 4.18 -4.11 4.21
CA GLN A 11 5.50 -4.70 4.40
C GLN A 11 6.02 -5.38 3.12
N SER A 12 7.22 -5.02 2.66
CA SER A 12 7.92 -5.71 1.56
C SER A 12 8.81 -6.84 2.06
N GLU A 13 9.20 -7.76 1.18
CA GLU A 13 10.19 -8.81 1.50
C GLU A 13 11.47 -8.22 2.10
N TRP A 14 11.96 -7.10 1.56
CA TRP A 14 13.15 -6.45 2.12
C TRP A 14 12.90 -5.68 3.42
N ASN A 15 11.66 -5.33 3.76
CA ASN A 15 11.37 -4.84 5.10
C ASN A 15 11.46 -5.97 6.12
N VAL A 16 11.07 -7.20 5.77
CA VAL A 16 11.27 -8.38 6.62
C VAL A 16 12.76 -8.62 6.84
N GLU A 17 13.56 -8.51 5.78
CA GLU A 17 15.01 -8.71 5.82
C GLU A 17 15.80 -7.52 6.43
N ASN A 18 15.12 -6.43 6.83
CA ASN A 18 15.75 -5.17 7.27
C ASN A 18 16.79 -4.61 6.27
N ARG A 19 16.50 -4.72 4.98
CA ARG A 19 17.33 -4.22 3.89
C ARG A 19 16.76 -2.93 3.31
N PHE A 20 17.64 -2.00 2.97
CA PHE A 20 17.25 -0.77 2.27
C PHE A 20 16.75 -1.10 0.85
N THR A 21 15.44 -0.97 0.62
CA THR A 21 14.81 -1.30 -0.68
C THR A 21 15.11 -0.30 -1.78
N GLY A 22 15.08 1.00 -1.45
CA GLY A 22 15.28 2.07 -2.42
C GLY A 22 14.36 1.93 -3.64
N TRP A 23 14.94 1.99 -4.85
CA TRP A 23 14.22 1.88 -6.11
C TRP A 23 14.13 0.45 -6.64
N THR A 24 14.66 -0.53 -5.90
CA THR A 24 14.57 -1.94 -6.28
C THR A 24 13.10 -2.36 -6.27
N ASP A 25 12.65 -2.99 -7.36
CA ASP A 25 11.26 -3.40 -7.53
C ASP A 25 10.95 -4.73 -6.82
N ILE A 26 11.01 -4.69 -5.49
CA ILE A 26 10.68 -5.81 -4.61
C ILE A 26 9.19 -5.79 -4.27
N ASP A 27 8.65 -7.00 -4.15
CA ASP A 27 7.25 -7.26 -3.88
C ASP A 27 6.86 -7.11 -2.39
N LEU A 28 5.56 -7.12 -2.12
CA LEU A 28 5.01 -7.22 -0.77
C LEU A 28 5.22 -8.62 -0.21
N SER A 29 5.46 -8.68 1.10
CA SER A 29 5.37 -9.94 1.84
C SER A 29 3.92 -10.39 1.95
N ASN A 30 3.72 -11.66 2.34
CA ASN A 30 2.38 -12.16 2.66
C ASN A 30 1.69 -11.33 3.76
N ALA A 31 2.46 -10.73 4.69
CA ALA A 31 1.92 -9.82 5.69
C ALA A 31 1.53 -8.47 5.05
N GLY A 32 2.38 -7.89 4.21
CA GLY A 32 2.07 -6.65 3.50
C GLY A 32 0.84 -6.72 2.60
N LEU A 33 0.58 -7.89 1.99
CA LEU A 33 -0.66 -8.13 1.24
C LEU A 33 -1.91 -8.15 2.13
N ARG A 34 -1.80 -8.62 3.38
CA ARG A 34 -2.92 -8.58 4.34
C ARG A 34 -3.14 -7.17 4.86
N GLU A 35 -2.08 -6.46 5.21
CA GLU A 35 -2.15 -5.05 5.65
C GLU A 35 -2.87 -4.16 4.62
N ALA A 36 -2.56 -4.34 3.33
CA ALA A 36 -3.22 -3.62 2.24
C ALA A 36 -4.74 -3.92 2.17
N ARG A 37 -5.12 -5.20 2.33
CA ARG A 37 -6.54 -5.61 2.32
C ARG A 37 -7.29 -5.05 3.52
N GLU A 38 -6.71 -5.16 4.70
CA GLU A 38 -7.27 -4.63 5.95
C GLU A 38 -7.49 -3.11 5.84
N ALA A 39 -6.53 -2.38 5.27
CA ALA A 39 -6.69 -0.95 5.01
C ALA A 39 -7.87 -0.65 4.06
N GLY A 40 -8.04 -1.45 3.00
CA GLY A 40 -9.18 -1.36 2.09
C GLY A 40 -10.52 -1.64 2.78
N GLU A 41 -10.56 -2.64 3.67
CA GLU A 41 -11.74 -2.96 4.48
C GLU A 41 -12.11 -1.83 5.44
N VAL A 42 -11.12 -1.23 6.11
CA VAL A 42 -11.32 -0.06 6.99
C VAL A 42 -11.86 1.13 6.20
N LEU A 43 -11.29 1.44 5.04
CA LEU A 43 -11.78 2.52 4.18
C LEU A 43 -13.23 2.29 3.74
N LYS A 44 -13.56 1.07 3.33
CA LYS A 44 -14.91 0.68 2.93
C LYS A 44 -15.90 0.79 4.10
N ALA A 45 -15.55 0.28 5.27
CA ALA A 45 -16.39 0.33 6.47
C ALA A 45 -16.70 1.77 6.91
N ASN A 46 -15.79 2.70 6.66
CA ASN A 46 -15.95 4.12 6.97
C ASN A 46 -16.55 4.94 5.80
N GLY A 47 -17.04 4.29 4.74
CA GLY A 47 -17.75 4.94 3.64
C GLY A 47 -16.86 5.77 2.71
N PHE A 48 -15.56 5.48 2.65
CA PHE A 48 -14.67 6.16 1.70
C PHE A 48 -14.90 5.63 0.27
N SER A 49 -14.92 6.55 -0.68
CA SER A 49 -14.91 6.28 -2.12
C SER A 49 -14.00 7.29 -2.81
N PHE A 50 -13.45 6.91 -3.96
CA PHE A 50 -12.41 7.68 -4.65
C PHE A 50 -12.70 7.79 -6.14
N ASN A 51 -12.45 8.96 -6.72
CA ASN A 51 -12.57 9.19 -8.15
C ASN A 51 -11.26 8.94 -8.91
N ILE A 52 -10.13 9.16 -8.23
CA ILE A 52 -8.79 9.02 -8.80
C ILE A 52 -7.82 8.58 -7.73
N ALA A 53 -6.83 7.79 -8.12
CA ALA A 53 -5.73 7.36 -7.27
C ALA A 53 -4.40 7.56 -7.99
N TYR A 54 -3.35 7.77 -7.21
CA TYR A 54 -1.99 7.97 -7.70
C TYR A 54 -1.05 7.04 -6.94
N THR A 55 -0.06 6.48 -7.63
CA THR A 55 0.97 5.62 -7.05
C THR A 55 2.27 5.75 -7.83
N SER A 56 3.36 5.20 -7.28
CA SER A 56 4.63 5.08 -7.98
C SER A 56 4.61 3.93 -9.01
N VAL A 57 5.68 3.80 -9.80
CA VAL A 57 5.87 2.67 -10.72
C VAL A 57 6.34 1.37 -10.05
N LEU A 58 6.44 1.33 -8.72
CA LEU A 58 6.99 0.20 -7.96
C LEU A 58 5.88 -0.77 -7.55
N LYS A 59 6.08 -2.08 -7.77
CA LYS A 59 5.09 -3.15 -7.55
C LYS A 59 4.49 -3.14 -6.16
N ARG A 60 5.31 -2.93 -5.13
CA ARG A 60 4.82 -2.86 -3.74
C ARG A 60 3.78 -1.77 -3.50
N ALA A 61 3.92 -0.62 -4.17
CA ALA A 61 2.95 0.47 -4.06
C ALA A 61 1.72 0.22 -4.95
N MET A 62 1.91 -0.35 -6.15
CA MET A 62 0.81 -0.71 -7.05
C MET A 62 -0.07 -1.84 -6.51
N ARG A 63 0.49 -2.79 -5.75
CA ARG A 63 -0.27 -3.89 -5.12
C ARG A 63 -1.00 -3.49 -3.85
N THR A 64 -0.58 -2.41 -3.19
CA THR A 64 -1.31 -1.84 -2.05
C THR A 64 -2.47 -0.96 -2.51
N LEU A 65 -2.35 -0.32 -3.69
CA LEU A 65 -3.41 0.48 -4.28
C LEU A 65 -4.56 -0.39 -4.79
#